data_AF-A0A7X8I8A0-F1
#
_entry.id   AF-A0A7X8I8A0-F1
#
_cell.length_a   1.000
_cell.length_b   1.000
_cell.length_c   1.000
_cell.angle_alpha   90.00
_cell.angle_beta   90.00
_cell.angle_gamma   90.00
#
_symmetry.space_group_name_H-M   'P 1'
#
loop_
_entity.id
_entity.type
_entity.pdbx_description
1 polymer ?
#
loop_
_entity_poly.entity_id
_entity_poly.type
_entity_poly.pdbx_seq_one_letter_code
_entity_poly.pdbx_strand_id
1 'polypeptide(L)' 'MGTSKDSAYAQSIVSMVADALENHEPLTHRRLFDWHMNLFENKAGIKPKTIGAYRKGPEYVMRVSGNIREIIYEAVPP' A
#
# COMPACT_ATOMS: atom_id res chain seq x y z
N MET A 1 -17.82 -11.56 16.63
CA MET A 1 -18.47 -10.49 15.83
C MET A 1 -17.63 -10.35 14.57
N GLY A 2 -18.10 -10.84 13.43
CA GLY A 2 -17.30 -10.86 12.20
C GLY A 2 -17.17 -9.45 11.64
N THR A 3 -15.96 -8.88 11.67
CA THR A 3 -15.71 -7.56 11.08
C THR A 3 -15.76 -7.67 9.56
N SER A 4 -16.56 -6.83 8.91
CA SER A 4 -16.53 -6.71 7.45
C SER A 4 -15.12 -6.27 7.00
N LYS A 5 -14.74 -6.60 5.76
CA LYS A 5 -13.42 -6.18 5.21
C LYS A 5 -13.23 -4.67 5.27
N ASP A 6 -14.29 -3.90 5.04
CA ASP A 6 -14.24 -2.44 5.13
C ASP A 6 -13.96 -1.95 6.55
N SER A 7 -14.52 -2.64 7.56
CA SER A 7 -14.23 -2.34 8.96
C SER A 7 -12.78 -2.66 9.33
N ALA A 8 -12.23 -3.78 8.87
CA ALA A 8 -10.83 -4.13 9.08
C ALA A 8 -9.88 -3.12 8.40
N TYR A 9 -10.22 -2.69 7.17
CA TYR A 9 -9.45 -1.67 6.46
C TYR A 9 -9.45 -0.33 7.21
N ALA A 10 -10.62 0.15 7.64
CA ALA A 10 -10.73 1.39 8.39
C ALA A 10 -9.87 1.36 9.66
N GLN A 11 -9.86 0.24 10.40
CA GLN A 11 -9.04 0.08 11.59
C GLN A 11 -7.54 0.12 11.30
N SER A 12 -7.08 -0.51 10.21
CA SER A 12 -5.68 -0.42 9.79
C SER A 12 -5.25 1.01 9.46
N ILE A 13 -6.10 1.77 8.76
CA ILE A 13 -5.82 3.17 8.45
C ILE A 13 -5.78 4.02 9.73
N VAL A 14 -6.74 3.84 10.64
CA VAL A 14 -6.76 4.56 11.92
C VAL A 14 -5.50 4.27 12.74
N SER A 15 -5.06 3.01 12.81
CA SER A 15 -3.83 2.65 13.54
C SER A 15 -2.59 3.32 12.95
N MET A 16 -2.47 3.38 11.62
CA MET A 16 -1.37 4.07 10.95
C MET A 16 -1.37 5.58 11.24
N VAL A 17 -2.54 6.23 11.14
CA VAL A 17 -2.68 7.67 11.40
C VAL A 17 -2.40 8.01 12.87
N ALA A 18 -2.87 7.18 13.81
CA ALA A 18 -2.58 7.35 15.23
C ALA A 18 -1.06 7.29 15.49
N ASP A 19 -0.36 6.29 14.95
CA ASP A 19 1.10 6.24 15.05
C ASP A 19 1.77 7.46 14.41
N ALA A 20 1.29 7.95 13.25
CA ALA A 20 1.83 9.16 12.63
C ALA A 20 1.70 10.42 13.50
N LEU A 21 0.61 10.53 14.28
CA LEU A 21 0.33 11.69 15.13
C LEU A 21 1.05 11.61 16.48
N GLU A 22 1.14 10.42 17.07
CA GLU A 22 1.60 10.23 18.45
C GLU A 22 3.09 9.88 18.54
N ASN A 23 3.66 9.26 17.50
CA ASN A 23 5.05 8.82 17.51
C ASN A 23 5.95 9.83 16.77
N HIS A 24 6.63 10.66 17.56
CA HIS A 24 7.51 11.74 17.11
C HIS A 24 8.95 11.30 16.82
N GLU A 25 9.26 10.00 16.94
CA GLU A 25 10.58 9.48 16.59
C GLU A 25 10.81 9.51 15.07
N PRO A 26 12.08 9.56 14.62
CA PRO A 26 12.40 9.46 13.20
C PRO A 26 11.76 8.25 12.51
N LEU A 27 11.31 8.44 11.26
CA LEU A 27 10.69 7.36 10.49
C LEU A 27 11.73 6.28 10.14
N THR A 28 11.61 5.13 10.79
CA THR A 28 12.46 3.96 10.50
C THR A 28 11.91 3.15 9.34
N HIS A 29 12.77 2.32 8.73
CA HIS A 29 12.38 1.37 7.69
C HIS A 29 11.26 0.43 8.14
N ARG A 30 11.36 -0.07 9.38
CA ARG A 30 10.33 -0.93 9.96
C ARG A 30 9.00 -0.21 10.03
N ARG A 31 9.00 1.01 10.60
CA ARG A 31 7.78 1.84 10.75
C ARG A 31 7.16 2.17 9.39
N LEU A 32 7.98 2.52 8.40
CA LEU A 32 7.53 2.74 7.03
C LEU A 32 6.86 1.50 6.42
N PHE A 33 7.44 0.31 6.62
CA PHE A 33 6.86 -0.93 6.10
C PHE A 33 5.59 -1.35 6.83
N ASP A 34 5.51 -1.13 8.14
CA ASP A 34 4.30 -1.35 8.93
C ASP A 34 3.15 -0.46 8.44
N TRP A 35 3.43 0.82 8.14
CA TRP A 35 2.46 1.74 7.53
C TRP A 35 2.03 1.27 6.14
N HIS A 36 2.97 0.81 5.32
CA HIS A 36 2.65 0.25 4.01
C HIS A 36 1.78 -1.02 4.13
N MET A 37 1.98 -1.86 5.14
CA MET A 37 1.10 -3.02 5.39
C MET A 37 -0.33 -2.57 5.73
N ASN A 38 -0.46 -1.62 6.67
CA ASN A 38 -1.75 -1.07 7.07
C ASN A 38 -2.54 -0.45 5.89
N LEU A 39 -1.85 0.17 4.93
CA LEU A 39 -2.47 0.78 3.75
C LEU A 39 -3.05 -0.23 2.75
N PHE A 40 -2.53 -1.45 2.68
CA PHE A 40 -2.82 -2.34 1.55
C PHE A 40 -3.31 -3.74 1.94
N GLU A 41 -2.97 -4.26 3.11
CA GLU A 41 -3.29 -5.63 3.50
C GLU A 41 -4.80 -5.89 3.60
N ASN A 42 -5.51 -4.95 4.21
CA ASN A 42 -6.96 -5.04 4.41
C ASN A 42 -7.78 -4.31 3.34
N LYS A 43 -7.13 -3.75 2.30
CA LYS A 43 -7.81 -2.98 1.27
C LYS A 43 -8.81 -3.86 0.50
N ALA A 44 -10.06 -3.42 0.44
CA ALA A 44 -11.08 -4.11 -0.35
C ALA A 44 -10.76 -4.02 -1.86
N GLY A 45 -10.89 -5.15 -2.57
CA GLY A 45 -10.86 -5.22 -4.03
C GLY A 45 -9.49 -5.24 -4.72
N ILE A 46 -8.40 -4.78 -4.08
CA ILE A 46 -7.05 -4.80 -4.67
C ILE A 46 -6.07 -5.45 -3.69
N LYS A 47 -5.42 -6.54 -4.12
CA LYS A 47 -4.35 -7.21 -3.37
C LYS A 47 -3.01 -7.08 -4.11
N PRO A 48 -2.11 -6.19 -3.68
CA PRO A 48 -0.76 -6.17 -4.21
C PRO A 48 -0.04 -7.50 -3.98
N LYS A 49 0.84 -7.88 -4.91
CA LYS A 49 1.67 -9.11 -4.77
C LYS A 49 2.74 -8.97 -3.68
N THR A 50 3.15 -7.75 -3.38
CA THR A 50 4.19 -7.44 -2.40
C THR A 50 3.73 -6.22 -1.61
N ILE A 51 3.83 -6.31 -0.29
CA ILE A 51 3.42 -5.29 0.67
C ILE A 51 4.50 -5.24 1.75
N GLY A 52 4.79 -4.05 2.30
CA GLY A 52 5.77 -3.91 3.39
C GLY A 52 7.22 -4.09 2.94
N ALA A 53 7.51 -3.77 1.68
CA ALA A 53 8.86 -3.84 1.13
C ALA A 53 9.06 -2.79 0.04
N TYR A 54 10.31 -2.39 -0.17
CA TYR A 54 10.67 -1.64 -1.35
C TYR A 54 10.49 -2.47 -2.62
N ARG A 55 10.20 -1.76 -3.70
CA ARG A 55 10.22 -2.33 -5.05
C ARG A 55 11.60 -2.90 -5.37
N LYS A 56 11.61 -4.03 -6.06
CA LYS A 56 12.83 -4.75 -6.46
C LYS A 56 13.11 -4.69 -7.96
N GLY A 57 12.25 -3.99 -8.70
CA GLY A 57 12.30 -3.92 -10.15
C GLY A 57 11.50 -2.73 -10.68
N PRO A 58 11.43 -2.59 -12.00
CA PRO A 58 10.66 -1.53 -12.62
C PRO A 58 9.16 -1.73 -12.38
N GLU A 59 8.44 -0.62 -12.23
CA GLU A 59 6.99 -0.59 -12.10
C GLU A 59 6.38 0.28 -13.20
N TYR A 60 5.26 -0.17 -13.76
CA TYR A 60 4.62 0.46 -14.91
C TYR A 60 3.15 0.72 -14.61
N VAL A 61 2.67 1.93 -14.92
CA VAL A 61 1.25 2.20 -15.02
C VAL A 61 0.83 1.94 -16.46
N MET A 62 -0.13 1.03 -16.63
CA MET A 62 -0.64 0.65 -17.94
C MET A 62 -2.06 1.16 -18.14
N ARG A 63 -2.33 1.75 -19.30
CA ARG A 63 -3.68 1.91 -19.81
C ARG A 63 -4.08 0.61 -20.51
N VAL A 64 -5.19 0.03 -20.09
CA VAL A 64 -5.75 -1.20 -20.69
C VAL A 64 -7.09 -0.87 -21.33
N SER A 65 -7.20 -1.11 -22.64
CA SER A 65 -8.45 -0.95 -23.40
C SER A 65 -8.62 -2.14 -24.35
N GLY A 66 -9.49 -3.09 -23.98
CA GLY A 66 -9.60 -4.38 -24.67
C GLY A 66 -8.27 -5.14 -24.67
N ASN A 67 -7.75 -5.43 -25.86
CA ASN A 67 -6.45 -6.12 -26.04
C ASN A 67 -5.25 -5.16 -26.09
N ILE A 68 -5.48 -3.85 -26.07
CA ILE A 68 -4.40 -2.86 -26.08
C ILE A 68 -3.88 -2.67 -24.66
N ARG A 69 -2.56 -2.81 -24.51
CA ARG A 69 -1.82 -2.48 -23.28
C ARG A 69 -0.74 -1.47 -23.65
N GLU A 70 -0.91 -0.26 -23.13
CA GLU A 70 0.02 0.84 -23.36
C GLU A 70 0.63 1.25 -22.02
N ILE A 71 1.96 1.32 -21.95
CA ILE A 71 2.66 1.88 -20.79
C ILE A 71 2.52 3.40 -20.86
N ILE A 72 1.81 3.98 -19.91
CA ILE A 72 1.62 5.44 -19.82
C ILE A 72 2.59 6.09 -18.83
N TYR A 73 3.22 5.29 -17.97
CA TYR A 73 4.25 5.74 -17.05
C TYR A 73 5.14 4.56 -16.63
N GLU A 74 6.45 4.81 -16.60
CA GLU A 74 7.46 3.95 -15.98
C GLU A 74 7.99 4.66 -14.75
N ALA A 75 7.97 3.98 -13.60
CA ALA A 75 8.55 4.51 -12.38
C ALA A 75 10.06 4.66 -12.52
N VAL A 76 10.62 5.72 -11.93
CA VAL A 76 12.07 5.94 -11.80
C VAL A 76 12.76 4.65 -11.31
N PRO A 77 13.97 4.25 -11.74
CA PRO A 77 14.65 3.04 -11.26
C PRO A 77 14.85 2.98 -9.74
N PRO A 78 14.86 1.78 -9.10
CA PRO A 78 14.98 1.56 -7.65
C PRO A 78 16.17 2.26 -6.99
#